data_AF-A0A7S0GKV7-F1
#
_entry.id   AF-A0A7S0GKV7-F1
#
_cell.length_a   1.000
_cell.length_b   1.000
_cell.length_c   1.000
_cell.angle_alpha   90.00
_cell.angle_beta   90.00
_cell.angle_gamma   90.00
#
_symmetry.space_group_name_H-M   'P 1'
#
loop_
_entity.id
_entity.type
_entity.pdbx_description
1 polymer ?
#
loop_
_entity_poly.entity_id
_entity_poly.type
_entity_poly.pdbx_seq_one_letter_code
_entity_poly.pdbx_strand_id
1 'polypeptide(L)'
;TKPAAAITHSGGTSLSISSDGSGFVAVESVEFAGANIGISGDTNLMVLTSGVLTVDGKVASTTLETSGAATVATTLDVGGATNLTNTLDVSGATTLGSTVELLANAATVTHSGTTSLTISSTLGYVGVETVQFTGSQIGISGDPDMIDLGTTAGMVTVNGDLKATGDLTLTKPAAAITHSGGTSLSISSDGSGFVDVELVRFTDAKIGISGDPDMIDLGTTAGMVTVNGDLKATGDLTLTKPAAAITHSGATSLS
;
A
#
# COMPACT_ATOMS: atom_id res chain seq x y z
N THR A 1 4.45 52.41 -65.02
CA THR A 1 4.01 52.05 -66.39
C THR A 1 2.96 50.97 -66.24
N LYS A 2 1.76 51.19 -66.80
CA LYS A 2 0.52 50.46 -66.47
C LYS A 2 0.46 49.11 -67.22
N PRO A 3 0.51 47.98 -66.51
CA PRO A 3 -0.52 46.95 -66.65
C PRO A 3 -0.91 46.35 -65.28
N ALA A 4 -2.13 45.88 -65.00
CA ALA A 4 -3.08 45.18 -65.87
C ALA A 4 -4.53 45.71 -65.78
N ALA A 5 -5.34 45.34 -66.77
CA ALA A 5 -6.79 45.55 -66.81
C ALA A 5 -7.47 44.43 -67.60
N ALA A 6 -8.71 44.12 -67.19
CA ALA A 6 -9.77 43.30 -67.80
C ALA A 6 -9.55 41.79 -67.93
N ILE A 7 -10.47 40.98 -67.37
CA ILE A 7 -10.58 39.55 -67.74
C ILE A 7 -12.04 39.06 -67.80
N THR A 8 -12.31 38.41 -68.94
CA THR A 8 -13.61 38.15 -69.57
C THR A 8 -13.96 36.66 -69.55
N HIS A 9 -15.25 36.34 -69.41
CA HIS A 9 -15.83 35.00 -69.56
C HIS A 9 -17.01 35.03 -70.55
N SER A 10 -17.16 33.97 -71.37
CA SER A 10 -18.16 33.89 -72.44
C SER A 10 -18.86 32.51 -72.60
N GLY A 11 -18.88 31.66 -71.55
CA GLY A 11 -19.46 30.30 -71.57
C GLY A 11 -20.80 30.14 -70.84
N GLY A 12 -21.53 29.05 -71.09
CA GLY A 12 -22.90 28.80 -70.56
C GLY A 12 -23.06 28.49 -69.06
N THR A 13 -22.13 28.90 -68.19
CA THR A 13 -22.18 28.68 -66.72
C THR A 13 -21.96 29.96 -65.92
N SER A 14 -20.75 30.35 -65.48
CA SER A 14 -20.64 31.44 -64.50
C SER A 14 -19.44 32.38 -64.67
N LEU A 15 -19.76 33.67 -64.61
CA LEU A 15 -18.94 34.77 -64.09
C LEU A 15 -19.92 35.88 -63.67
N SER A 16 -19.94 36.29 -62.40
CA SER A 16 -20.46 37.63 -62.06
C SER A 16 -19.89 38.16 -60.75
N ILE A 17 -19.30 39.34 -60.88
CA ILE A 17 -18.74 40.26 -59.90
C ILE A 17 -19.68 41.48 -59.92
N SER A 18 -20.37 41.86 -58.84
CA SER A 18 -20.96 43.20 -58.64
C SER A 18 -21.71 43.31 -57.31
N SER A 19 -22.03 44.56 -56.95
CA SER A 19 -22.94 44.95 -55.88
C SER A 19 -23.73 46.23 -56.23
N ASP A 20 -25.07 46.19 -56.08
CA ASP A 20 -25.94 47.31 -55.66
C ASP A 20 -26.80 46.91 -54.42
N GLY A 21 -27.16 47.89 -53.55
CA GLY A 21 -27.66 47.66 -52.17
C GLY A 21 -26.59 47.84 -51.07
N SER A 22 -26.70 47.19 -49.90
CA SER A 22 -25.65 47.19 -48.84
C SER A 22 -24.43 46.32 -49.20
N GLY A 23 -24.13 46.19 -50.49
CA GLY A 23 -23.21 45.19 -50.99
C GLY A 23 -21.74 45.65 -50.98
N PHE A 24 -20.88 44.75 -51.47
CA PHE A 24 -19.43 44.86 -51.42
C PHE A 24 -18.85 44.24 -52.70
N VAL A 25 -17.94 44.97 -53.34
CA VAL A 25 -16.84 44.44 -54.16
C VAL A 25 -15.79 45.54 -54.24
N ALA A 26 -14.64 45.35 -53.59
CA ALA A 26 -13.36 45.84 -54.09
C ALA A 26 -12.25 45.11 -53.34
N VAL A 27 -11.24 44.69 -54.10
CA VAL A 27 -10.15 43.81 -53.69
C VAL A 27 -8.86 44.45 -54.17
N GLU A 28 -8.01 44.86 -53.24
CA GLU A 28 -6.65 45.31 -53.56
C GLU A 28 -5.61 44.48 -52.80
N SER A 29 -5.88 44.17 -51.53
CA SER A 29 -4.95 43.37 -50.72
C SER A 29 -5.20 41.86 -50.82
N VAL A 30 -6.34 41.42 -51.35
CA VAL A 30 -6.72 40.00 -51.40
C VAL A 30 -6.31 39.39 -52.74
N GLU A 31 -5.58 38.29 -52.68
CA GLU A 31 -5.11 37.55 -53.86
C GLU A 31 -5.81 36.20 -53.94
N PHE A 32 -6.35 35.89 -55.12
CA PHE A 32 -6.90 34.59 -55.47
C PHE A 32 -5.93 33.89 -56.43
N ALA A 33 -5.37 32.76 -56.01
CA ALA A 33 -4.41 32.00 -56.80
C ALA A 33 -4.82 30.52 -56.83
N GLY A 34 -5.58 30.13 -57.86
CA GLY A 34 -6.14 28.78 -57.93
C GLY A 34 -7.17 28.53 -56.83
N ALA A 35 -6.89 27.55 -55.95
CA ALA A 35 -7.73 27.21 -54.79
C ALA A 35 -7.44 28.08 -53.55
N ASN A 36 -6.44 28.95 -53.62
CA ASN A 36 -5.95 29.70 -52.49
C ASN A 36 -6.56 31.09 -52.45
N ILE A 37 -6.85 31.56 -51.24
CA ILE A 37 -7.32 32.92 -50.92
C ILE A 37 -6.38 33.47 -49.87
N GLY A 38 -5.72 34.58 -50.17
CA GLY A 38 -4.75 35.20 -49.27
C GLY A 38 -4.60 36.69 -49.48
N ILE A 39 -3.46 37.24 -49.09
CA ILE A 39 -3.08 38.63 -49.30
C ILE A 39 -1.71 38.77 -49.99
N SER A 40 -1.35 40.00 -50.39
CA SER A 40 -0.02 40.23 -50.99
C SER A 40 1.11 39.84 -50.04
N GLY A 41 1.96 38.90 -50.48
CA GLY A 41 3.04 38.31 -49.69
C GLY A 41 2.66 37.01 -48.94
N ASP A 42 1.37 36.67 -48.84
CA ASP A 42 0.85 35.46 -48.19
C ASP A 42 -0.43 34.98 -48.89
N THR A 43 -0.27 34.24 -49.98
CA THR A 43 -1.40 33.85 -50.86
C THR A 43 -2.20 32.67 -50.35
N ASN A 44 -1.77 31.99 -49.28
CA ASN A 44 -2.32 30.70 -48.84
C ASN A 44 -3.01 30.73 -47.47
N LEU A 45 -3.38 31.91 -46.95
CA LEU A 45 -4.14 32.02 -45.70
C LEU A 45 -5.34 31.07 -45.60
N MET A 46 -6.04 30.86 -46.72
CA MET A 46 -7.06 29.83 -46.88
C MET A 46 -6.82 29.01 -48.14
N VAL A 47 -7.04 27.70 -48.06
CA VAL A 47 -6.98 26.78 -49.21
C VAL A 47 -8.28 25.97 -49.27
N LEU A 48 -8.97 26.07 -50.40
CA LEU A 48 -10.21 25.35 -50.67
C LEU A 48 -9.91 24.06 -51.45
N THR A 49 -9.65 22.98 -50.73
CA THR A 49 -9.53 21.65 -51.35
C THR A 49 -10.87 20.90 -51.28
N SER A 50 -11.03 19.84 -52.05
CA SER A 50 -12.29 19.09 -52.14
C SER A 50 -12.75 18.63 -50.74
N GLY A 51 -13.77 19.29 -50.20
CA GLY A 51 -14.38 18.98 -48.90
C GLY A 51 -13.66 19.53 -47.67
N VAL A 52 -12.53 20.25 -47.82
CA VAL A 52 -11.74 20.78 -46.70
C VAL A 52 -11.33 22.22 -46.97
N LEU A 53 -11.69 23.10 -46.04
CA LEU A 53 -11.09 24.41 -45.90
C LEU A 53 -9.87 24.29 -44.98
N THR A 54 -8.68 24.52 -45.52
CA THR A 54 -7.47 24.72 -44.70
C THR A 54 -7.34 26.21 -44.40
N VAL A 55 -7.03 26.55 -43.16
CA VAL A 55 -6.66 27.91 -42.76
C VAL A 55 -5.21 27.86 -42.29
N ASP A 56 -4.28 28.30 -43.14
CA ASP A 56 -2.84 28.37 -42.79
C ASP A 56 -2.56 29.58 -41.88
N GLY A 57 -3.48 30.56 -41.86
CA GLY A 57 -3.44 31.72 -40.98
C GLY A 57 -3.99 31.47 -39.56
N LYS A 58 -4.01 32.54 -38.75
CA LYS A 58 -4.65 32.53 -37.43
C LYS A 58 -6.15 32.75 -37.54
N VAL A 59 -6.95 31.84 -36.97
CA VAL A 59 -8.39 32.08 -36.74
C VAL A 59 -8.58 32.81 -35.41
N ALA A 60 -9.12 34.02 -35.46
CA ALA A 60 -9.58 34.77 -34.31
C ALA A 60 -11.12 34.72 -34.27
N SER A 61 -11.69 34.02 -33.29
CA SER A 61 -13.13 33.93 -33.09
C SER A 61 -13.49 33.97 -31.60
N THR A 62 -14.69 34.46 -31.28
CA THR A 62 -15.26 34.34 -29.92
C THR A 62 -15.76 32.92 -29.65
N THR A 63 -16.26 32.25 -30.68
CA THR A 63 -16.85 30.92 -30.61
C THR A 63 -16.50 30.13 -31.87
N LEU A 64 -16.06 28.89 -31.71
CA LEU A 64 -15.86 27.95 -32.81
C LEU A 64 -16.69 26.70 -32.51
N GLU A 65 -17.82 26.59 -33.18
CA GLU A 65 -18.69 25.43 -33.06
C GLU A 65 -18.30 24.38 -34.10
N THR A 66 -18.26 23.12 -33.68
CA THR A 66 -18.07 21.97 -34.57
C THR A 66 -19.21 21.00 -34.34
N SER A 67 -19.84 20.52 -35.41
CA SER A 67 -20.94 19.55 -35.32
C SER A 67 -20.45 18.10 -35.16
N GLY A 68 -19.14 17.88 -35.26
CA GLY A 68 -18.49 16.57 -35.15
C GLY A 68 -17.28 16.61 -34.22
N ALA A 69 -16.45 15.56 -34.29
CA ALA A 69 -15.22 15.49 -33.50
C ALA A 69 -14.22 16.58 -33.94
N ALA A 70 -13.63 17.26 -32.97
CA ALA A 70 -12.50 18.15 -33.18
C ALA A 70 -11.20 17.42 -32.81
N THR A 71 -10.21 17.44 -33.70
CA THR A 71 -8.87 16.91 -33.43
C THR A 71 -7.90 18.07 -33.30
N VAL A 72 -7.26 18.21 -32.14
CA VAL A 72 -6.17 19.17 -31.92
C VAL A 72 -4.87 18.38 -31.93
N ALA A 73 -4.05 18.54 -32.96
CA ALA A 73 -2.87 17.70 -33.19
C ALA A 73 -1.71 17.98 -32.22
N THR A 74 -1.69 19.16 -31.59
CA THR A 74 -0.60 19.60 -30.73
C THR A 74 -1.10 19.90 -29.31
N THR A 75 -1.29 21.18 -28.98
CA THR A 75 -1.64 21.64 -27.64
C THR A 75 -3.01 22.29 -27.66
N LEU A 76 -3.83 21.97 -26.67
CA LEU A 76 -5.04 22.70 -26.34
C LEU A 76 -4.78 23.51 -25.06
N ASP A 77 -4.84 24.83 -25.17
CA ASP A 77 -4.80 25.75 -24.03
C ASP A 77 -6.22 26.26 -23.76
N VAL A 78 -6.67 26.13 -22.51
CA VAL A 78 -8.03 26.51 -22.09
C VAL A 78 -7.90 27.46 -20.89
N GLY A 79 -8.19 28.74 -21.11
CA GLY A 79 -8.14 29.75 -20.05
C GLY A 79 -9.33 29.71 -19.08
N GLY A 80 -10.35 28.88 -19.35
CA GLY A 80 -11.57 28.75 -18.55
C GLY A 80 -11.83 27.31 -18.09
N ALA A 81 -13.05 27.05 -17.61
CA ALA A 81 -13.47 25.71 -17.21
C ALA A 81 -13.78 24.82 -18.43
N THR A 82 -13.46 23.53 -18.31
CA THR A 82 -13.85 22.48 -19.27
C THR A 82 -14.91 21.61 -18.61
N ASN A 83 -16.03 21.38 -19.30
CA ASN A 83 -17.05 20.43 -18.85
C ASN A 83 -17.04 19.20 -19.77
N LEU A 84 -16.73 18.03 -19.21
CA LEU A 84 -16.79 16.75 -19.90
C LEU A 84 -17.96 15.96 -19.32
N THR A 85 -18.94 15.63 -20.14
CA THR A 85 -20.15 14.90 -19.70
C THR A 85 -19.98 13.39 -19.71
N ASN A 86 -18.84 12.90 -20.22
CA ASN A 86 -18.50 11.48 -20.29
C ASN A 86 -17.09 11.27 -19.71
N THR A 87 -16.22 10.54 -20.41
CA THR A 87 -14.90 10.15 -19.92
C THR A 87 -13.80 11.09 -20.42
N LEU A 88 -12.73 11.18 -19.62
CA LEU A 88 -11.43 11.70 -20.05
C LEU A 88 -10.44 10.52 -20.12
N ASP A 89 -9.89 10.26 -21.30
CA ASP A 89 -8.80 9.29 -21.47
C ASP A 89 -7.46 10.04 -21.52
N VAL A 90 -6.51 9.64 -20.67
CA VAL A 90 -5.18 10.24 -20.58
C VAL A 90 -4.14 9.13 -20.65
N SER A 91 -3.46 9.00 -21.79
CA SER A 91 -2.39 8.01 -22.00
C SER A 91 -1.07 8.39 -21.33
N GLY A 92 -0.93 9.64 -20.89
CA GLY A 92 0.26 10.18 -20.23
C GLY A 92 0.04 10.52 -18.76
N ALA A 93 0.91 11.38 -18.24
CA ALA A 93 0.78 11.88 -16.88
C ALA A 93 -0.37 12.90 -16.77
N THR A 94 -1.11 12.82 -15.67
CA THR A 94 -2.08 13.85 -15.28
C THR A 94 -1.51 14.64 -14.11
N THR A 95 -1.51 15.97 -14.24
CA THR A 95 -1.17 16.88 -13.14
C THR A 95 -2.42 17.65 -12.75
N LEU A 96 -2.89 17.46 -11.52
CA LEU A 96 -4.02 18.19 -10.96
C LEU A 96 -3.48 19.24 -10.00
N GLY A 97 -3.68 20.52 -10.35
CA GLY A 97 -3.20 21.64 -9.54
C GLY A 97 -4.08 21.96 -8.32
N SER A 98 -5.19 21.24 -8.15
CA SER A 98 -6.17 21.48 -7.08
C SER A 98 -6.79 20.16 -6.59
N THR A 99 -8.00 20.21 -6.03
CA THR A 99 -8.67 19.08 -5.38
C THR A 99 -9.14 18.00 -6.34
N VAL A 100 -9.24 16.78 -5.81
CA VAL A 100 -9.90 15.64 -6.44
C VAL A 100 -11.09 15.26 -5.57
N GLU A 101 -12.30 15.48 -6.06
CA GLU A 101 -13.53 15.11 -5.35
C GLU A 101 -14.18 13.93 -6.06
N LEU A 102 -14.55 12.90 -5.28
CA LEU A 102 -15.15 11.67 -5.78
C LEU A 102 -16.58 11.56 -5.22
N LEU A 103 -17.55 12.08 -5.97
CA LEU A 103 -18.93 12.29 -5.48
C LEU A 103 -19.78 11.01 -5.36
N ALA A 104 -19.30 9.88 -5.87
CA ALA A 104 -20.01 8.61 -5.72
C ALA A 104 -19.98 8.16 -4.24
N ASN A 105 -21.09 7.62 -3.72
CA ASN A 105 -21.18 7.06 -2.35
C ASN A 105 -20.09 6.02 -2.01
N ALA A 106 -19.58 5.35 -3.05
CA ALA A 106 -18.48 4.40 -2.97
C ALA A 106 -17.43 4.76 -4.03
N ALA A 107 -16.68 5.82 -3.74
CA ALA A 107 -15.59 6.29 -4.56
C ALA A 107 -14.38 5.35 -4.53
N THR A 108 -13.72 5.16 -5.68
CA THR A 108 -12.54 4.31 -5.79
C THR A 108 -11.38 5.02 -6.47
N VAL A 109 -10.18 4.86 -5.93
CA VAL A 109 -8.91 5.22 -6.58
C VAL A 109 -8.16 3.91 -6.90
N THR A 110 -8.02 3.60 -8.19
CA THR A 110 -7.46 2.33 -8.65
C THR A 110 -6.10 2.54 -9.32
N HIS A 111 -5.05 1.99 -8.73
CA HIS A 111 -3.73 1.90 -9.35
C HIS A 111 -3.60 0.56 -10.09
N SER A 112 -3.72 0.56 -11.43
CA SER A 112 -3.60 -0.63 -12.29
C SER A 112 -2.17 -0.91 -12.79
N GLY A 113 -1.18 -0.18 -12.23
CA GLY A 113 0.23 -0.31 -12.55
C GLY A 113 0.89 -1.49 -11.86
N THR A 114 2.14 -1.77 -12.22
CA THR A 114 2.87 -2.97 -11.80
C THR A 114 3.76 -2.78 -10.56
N THR A 115 3.69 -1.67 -9.81
CA THR A 115 4.59 -1.39 -8.67
C THR A 115 3.81 -1.16 -7.37
N SER A 116 3.96 -0.02 -6.73
CA SER A 116 3.20 0.36 -5.54
C SER A 116 2.25 1.47 -5.92
N LEU A 117 1.04 1.38 -5.36
CA LEU A 117 0.26 2.59 -5.13
C LEU A 117 0.99 3.37 -4.05
N THR A 118 2.00 4.08 -4.52
CA THR A 118 2.68 5.10 -3.74
C THR A 118 1.70 6.25 -3.66
N ILE A 119 0.80 6.15 -2.69
CA ILE A 119 0.20 7.36 -2.16
C ILE A 119 1.28 7.91 -1.27
N SER A 120 2.11 8.72 -1.90
CA SER A 120 2.99 9.61 -1.20
C SER A 120 2.36 10.97 -1.35
N SER A 121 2.48 11.72 -0.29
CA SER A 121 2.55 13.14 -0.48
C SER A 121 4.01 13.47 -0.20
N THR A 122 4.70 14.02 -1.21
CA THR A 122 6.11 14.45 -1.09
C THR A 122 6.30 15.45 0.03
N LEU A 123 5.24 16.24 0.25
CA LEU A 123 5.14 17.23 1.31
C LEU A 123 4.13 16.82 2.42
N GLY A 124 3.53 15.60 2.47
CA GLY A 124 2.41 15.23 3.40
C GLY A 124 2.08 13.72 3.57
N TYR A 125 0.86 13.33 4.02
CA TYR A 125 0.46 11.93 4.32
C TYR A 125 -0.76 11.42 3.54
N VAL A 126 -1.11 10.14 3.74
CA VAL A 126 -2.26 9.43 3.15
C VAL A 126 -3.35 9.22 4.20
N GLY A 127 -4.58 9.64 3.93
CA GLY A 127 -5.74 9.35 4.79
C GLY A 127 -6.50 8.08 4.37
N VAL A 128 -6.94 7.26 5.34
CA VAL A 128 -7.71 6.01 5.17
C VAL A 128 -8.81 5.88 6.24
N GLU A 129 -10.01 5.39 5.90
CA GLU A 129 -11.21 5.51 6.75
C GLU A 129 -11.49 4.30 7.69
N THR A 130 -11.61 3.04 7.18
CA THR A 130 -12.16 1.90 7.97
C THR A 130 -11.18 0.79 8.35
N VAL A 131 -10.29 0.39 7.44
CA VAL A 131 -9.06 -0.32 7.83
C VAL A 131 -8.24 0.72 8.53
N GLN A 132 -8.14 0.50 9.83
CA GLN A 132 -7.42 1.39 10.67
C GLN A 132 -6.01 0.81 10.67
N PHE A 133 -5.24 1.27 9.69
CA PHE A 133 -3.85 1.48 10.00
C PHE A 133 -3.83 2.53 11.14
N THR A 134 -3.96 2.06 12.39
CA THR A 134 -4.07 2.84 13.63
C THR A 134 -2.69 2.97 14.27
N GLY A 135 -1.81 3.76 13.66
CA GLY A 135 -0.43 3.90 14.13
C GLY A 135 0.38 2.63 13.93
N SER A 136 1.13 2.21 14.95
CA SER A 136 1.80 0.91 14.97
C SER A 136 0.82 -0.25 15.04
N GLN A 137 -0.48 0.06 15.09
CA GLN A 137 -1.53 -0.93 15.11
C GLN A 137 -2.20 -1.07 13.78
N ILE A 138 -2.56 -2.31 13.52
CA ILE A 138 -3.28 -2.67 12.32
C ILE A 138 -4.55 -3.32 12.85
N GLY A 139 -5.64 -2.56 12.71
CA GLY A 139 -6.91 -2.84 13.33
C GLY A 139 -8.10 -2.35 12.50
N ILE A 140 -9.26 -2.39 13.13
CA ILE A 140 -10.55 -2.20 12.46
C ILE A 140 -11.48 -1.33 13.29
N SER A 141 -12.59 -0.91 12.65
CA SER A 141 -13.70 -0.26 13.34
C SER A 141 -14.25 -1.17 14.46
N GLY A 142 -14.13 -0.70 15.69
CA GLY A 142 -14.53 -1.41 16.90
C GLY A 142 -13.42 -2.19 17.60
N ASP A 143 -12.27 -2.41 16.94
CA ASP A 143 -11.12 -3.13 17.50
C ASP A 143 -9.79 -2.64 16.86
N PRO A 144 -9.24 -1.52 17.35
CA PRO A 144 -8.15 -0.82 16.69
C PRO A 144 -6.74 -1.36 16.99
N ASP A 145 -6.56 -2.23 17.99
CA ASP A 145 -5.25 -2.59 18.58
C ASP A 145 -4.89 -4.09 18.49
N MET A 146 -5.50 -4.82 17.55
CA MET A 146 -5.30 -6.27 17.34
C MET A 146 -3.83 -6.68 17.22
N ILE A 147 -3.10 -5.95 16.38
CA ILE A 147 -1.65 -6.05 16.24
C ILE A 147 -1.10 -4.77 16.81
N ASP A 148 -0.20 -4.88 17.78
CA ASP A 148 0.58 -3.77 18.28
C ASP A 148 2.03 -4.01 17.90
N LEU A 149 2.48 -3.35 16.82
CA LEU A 149 3.90 -3.35 16.44
C LEU A 149 4.76 -2.62 17.50
N GLY A 150 4.14 -2.03 18.53
CA GLY A 150 4.73 -1.74 19.83
C GLY A 150 5.78 -0.64 19.87
N THR A 151 6.34 -0.44 21.07
CA THR A 151 7.41 0.53 21.35
C THR A 151 8.79 -0.09 21.36
N THR A 152 8.82 -1.39 21.45
CA THR A 152 10.09 -2.08 21.61
C THR A 152 10.52 -2.56 20.24
N ALA A 153 11.69 -2.10 19.82
CA ALA A 153 12.22 -2.41 18.50
C ALA A 153 12.34 -3.92 18.29
N GLY A 154 11.79 -4.39 17.17
CA GLY A 154 11.79 -5.81 16.81
C GLY A 154 10.83 -6.67 17.64
N MET A 155 9.96 -6.06 18.46
CA MET A 155 8.86 -6.76 19.12
C MET A 155 7.54 -6.48 18.43
N VAL A 156 6.73 -7.52 18.32
CA VAL A 156 5.33 -7.42 17.92
C VAL A 156 4.52 -7.98 19.09
N THR A 157 3.64 -7.15 19.64
CA THR A 157 2.65 -7.55 20.62
C THR A 157 1.36 -7.92 19.90
N VAL A 158 0.77 -9.03 20.29
CA VAL A 158 -0.57 -9.43 19.84
C VAL A 158 -1.46 -9.36 21.07
N ASN A 159 -2.38 -8.39 21.10
CA ASN A 159 -3.29 -8.18 22.24
C ASN A 159 -4.40 -9.25 22.29
N GLY A 160 -4.61 -9.97 21.18
CA GLY A 160 -5.42 -11.17 21.12
C GLY A 160 -4.60 -12.47 21.18
N ASP A 161 -5.23 -13.57 20.82
CA ASP A 161 -4.55 -14.86 20.75
C ASP A 161 -3.54 -14.90 19.59
N LEU A 162 -2.27 -15.18 19.91
CA LEU A 162 -1.27 -15.52 18.90
C LEU A 162 -1.33 -17.02 18.62
N LYS A 163 -1.91 -17.38 17.49
CA LYS A 163 -1.84 -18.74 16.95
C LYS A 163 -0.65 -18.85 15.98
N ALA A 164 0.43 -19.47 16.42
CA ALA A 164 1.53 -19.88 15.55
C ALA A 164 1.31 -21.34 15.09
N THR A 165 1.43 -21.61 13.79
CA THR A 165 1.18 -22.95 13.22
C THR A 165 2.46 -23.68 12.81
N GLY A 166 3.62 -23.08 13.07
CA GLY A 166 4.93 -23.62 12.73
C GLY A 166 5.92 -23.46 13.88
N ASP A 167 7.18 -23.73 13.58
CA ASP A 167 8.23 -23.74 14.58
C ASP A 167 8.48 -22.34 15.14
N LEU A 168 8.55 -22.26 16.47
CA LEU A 168 8.98 -21.07 17.18
C LEU A 168 10.49 -21.16 17.45
N THR A 169 11.29 -20.69 16.51
CA THR A 169 12.75 -20.68 16.66
C THR A 169 13.19 -19.47 17.47
N LEU A 170 13.82 -19.71 18.62
CA LEU A 170 14.37 -18.66 19.47
C LEU A 170 15.91 -18.71 19.39
N THR A 171 16.50 -17.79 18.65
CA THR A 171 17.93 -17.82 18.31
C THR A 171 18.83 -17.12 19.33
N LYS A 172 18.25 -16.47 20.35
CA LYS A 172 19.05 -15.93 21.44
C LYS A 172 19.79 -17.09 22.13
N PRO A 173 21.11 -16.96 22.40
CA PRO A 173 21.88 -18.00 23.11
C PRO A 173 21.25 -18.47 24.43
N ALA A 174 20.45 -17.61 25.07
CA ALA A 174 19.56 -17.96 26.17
C ALA A 174 18.15 -17.45 25.85
N ALA A 175 17.40 -18.25 25.08
CA ALA A 175 16.01 -18.01 24.78
C ALA A 175 15.10 -18.36 25.98
N ALA A 176 14.08 -17.53 26.23
CA ALA A 176 13.13 -17.73 27.33
C ALA A 176 11.69 -17.74 26.82
N ILE A 177 10.88 -18.62 27.41
CA ILE A 177 9.42 -18.66 27.28
C ILE A 177 8.86 -18.44 28.68
N THR A 178 8.21 -17.31 28.91
CA THR A 178 7.70 -16.91 30.23
C THR A 178 6.18 -16.99 30.25
N HIS A 179 5.62 -17.80 31.15
CA HIS A 179 4.19 -17.85 31.44
C HIS A 179 3.91 -17.17 32.79
N SER A 180 3.22 -16.03 32.78
CA SER A 180 2.86 -15.25 33.96
C SER A 180 1.40 -15.44 34.43
N GLY A 181 0.64 -16.30 33.75
CA GLY A 181 -0.74 -16.63 34.11
C GLY A 181 -0.82 -17.48 35.38
N GLY A 182 -1.94 -17.39 36.11
CA GLY A 182 -2.09 -17.99 37.44
C GLY A 182 -2.22 -19.53 37.51
N THR A 183 -2.13 -20.25 36.39
CA THR A 183 -2.28 -21.71 36.32
C THR A 183 -1.00 -22.41 35.85
N SER A 184 -0.91 -22.80 34.58
CA SER A 184 0.16 -23.65 34.08
C SER A 184 0.57 -23.27 32.67
N LEU A 185 1.88 -23.33 32.42
CA LEU A 185 2.40 -23.43 31.06
C LEU A 185 2.23 -24.87 30.58
N SER A 186 1.24 -25.12 29.73
CA SER A 186 1.02 -26.42 29.11
C SER A 186 1.86 -26.56 27.85
N ILE A 187 2.84 -27.48 27.88
CA ILE A 187 3.62 -27.90 26.71
C ILE A 187 3.27 -29.37 26.47
N SER A 188 2.53 -29.64 25.39
CA SER A 188 2.07 -30.98 25.04
C SER A 188 2.23 -31.21 23.55
N SER A 189 2.70 -32.40 23.20
CA SER A 189 2.54 -32.92 21.85
C SER A 189 1.22 -33.70 21.79
N ASP A 190 0.43 -33.47 20.74
CA ASP A 190 -0.81 -34.20 20.53
C ASP A 190 -0.53 -35.60 19.95
N GLY A 191 -1.56 -36.44 19.94
CA GLY A 191 -1.46 -37.81 19.44
C GLY A 191 -0.40 -38.62 20.18
N SER A 192 0.63 -39.06 19.47
CA SER A 192 1.70 -39.93 20.00
C SER A 192 3.07 -39.25 20.09
N GLY A 193 3.15 -37.92 20.15
CA GLY A 193 4.43 -37.19 20.17
C GLY A 193 5.02 -36.94 21.57
N PHE A 194 6.19 -36.30 21.62
CA PHE A 194 7.00 -36.10 22.84
C PHE A 194 7.64 -34.68 22.92
N VAL A 195 8.20 -34.32 24.09
CA VAL A 195 8.88 -33.03 24.37
C VAL A 195 10.36 -33.29 24.65
N ASP A 196 11.26 -32.75 23.82
CA ASP A 196 12.73 -32.87 23.97
C ASP A 196 13.34 -31.68 24.73
N VAL A 197 14.35 -31.92 25.61
CA VAL A 197 15.02 -30.91 26.46
C VAL A 197 16.54 -31.17 26.55
N GLU A 198 17.41 -30.15 26.36
CA GLU A 198 18.87 -30.29 26.21
C GLU A 198 19.69 -29.83 27.46
N LEU A 199 20.74 -30.59 27.84
CA LEU A 199 21.84 -30.32 28.82
C LEU A 199 21.60 -29.82 30.27
N VAL A 200 20.59 -29.02 30.62
CA VAL A 200 20.15 -28.86 32.03
C VAL A 200 18.92 -29.70 32.23
N ARG A 201 18.90 -30.33 33.39
CA ARG A 201 17.98 -31.38 33.69
C ARG A 201 17.22 -30.95 34.94
N PHE A 202 16.15 -30.20 34.71
CA PHE A 202 14.99 -30.44 35.55
C PHE A 202 14.50 -31.83 35.15
N THR A 203 14.80 -32.79 36.01
CA THR A 203 14.69 -34.22 35.73
C THR A 203 13.72 -34.83 36.71
N ASP A 204 12.43 -34.67 36.52
CA ASP A 204 11.43 -35.18 37.46
C ASP A 204 11.35 -34.33 38.74
N ALA A 205 10.78 -34.99 39.73
CA ALA A 205 11.31 -35.01 41.06
C ALA A 205 12.85 -34.91 41.19
N LYS A 206 13.68 -35.24 40.21
CA LYS A 206 15.14 -35.08 40.30
C LYS A 206 15.58 -33.82 39.62
N ILE A 207 16.72 -33.38 40.06
CA ILE A 207 17.24 -32.13 39.57
C ILE A 207 18.73 -32.34 39.52
N GLY A 208 19.27 -32.18 38.32
CA GLY A 208 20.71 -32.27 38.15
C GLY A 208 21.21 -31.72 36.83
N ILE A 209 22.48 -31.99 36.60
CA ILE A 209 23.25 -31.27 35.59
C ILE A 209 23.65 -32.19 34.44
N SER A 210 24.13 -31.53 33.39
CA SER A 210 24.77 -32.13 32.22
C SER A 210 25.80 -33.24 32.55
N GLY A 211 26.41 -33.24 33.75
CA GLY A 211 27.41 -34.23 34.19
C GLY A 211 27.09 -35.02 35.47
N ASP A 212 25.99 -34.73 36.17
CA ASP A 212 25.55 -35.35 37.44
C ASP A 212 24.04 -35.03 37.66
N PRO A 213 23.14 -35.78 36.99
CA PRO A 213 21.72 -35.45 36.84
C PRO A 213 20.80 -35.81 38.03
N ASP A 214 21.34 -36.47 39.05
CA ASP A 214 20.61 -37.29 40.01
C ASP A 214 21.04 -37.04 41.45
N MET A 215 21.74 -35.94 41.64
CA MET A 215 22.14 -35.37 42.93
C MET A 215 20.99 -35.30 43.93
N ILE A 216 19.77 -35.02 43.45
CA ILE A 216 18.54 -34.97 44.22
C ILE A 216 17.52 -35.86 43.54
N ASP A 217 16.73 -36.53 44.36
CA ASP A 217 15.67 -37.40 43.93
C ASP A 217 14.44 -37.12 44.80
N LEU A 218 13.50 -36.30 44.34
CA LEU A 218 12.27 -36.00 45.08
C LEU A 218 11.33 -37.22 45.23
N GLY A 219 11.78 -38.41 44.81
CA GLY A 219 11.36 -39.69 45.34
C GLY A 219 9.89 -40.04 45.09
N THR A 220 9.56 -41.34 45.22
CA THR A 220 8.21 -41.85 44.91
C THR A 220 7.38 -42.13 46.14
N THR A 221 8.01 -42.22 47.30
CA THR A 221 7.23 -42.30 48.53
C THR A 221 6.66 -40.92 48.73
N ALA A 222 5.35 -40.80 48.57
CA ALA A 222 4.64 -39.56 48.79
C ALA A 222 5.09 -38.97 50.12
N GLY A 223 5.73 -37.81 50.05
CA GLY A 223 6.35 -37.15 51.20
C GLY A 223 7.81 -37.54 51.49
N MET A 224 8.54 -38.14 50.56
CA MET A 224 9.92 -38.58 50.74
C MET A 224 10.81 -38.15 49.58
N VAL A 225 11.94 -37.54 49.94
CA VAL A 225 12.97 -37.03 49.04
C VAL A 225 14.29 -37.70 49.42
N THR A 226 14.93 -38.27 48.41
CA THR A 226 16.22 -38.95 48.43
C THR A 226 17.33 -38.00 47.98
N VAL A 227 18.48 -38.05 48.64
CA VAL A 227 19.67 -37.30 48.24
C VAL A 227 20.78 -38.31 47.97
N ASN A 228 21.25 -38.34 46.72
CA ASN A 228 22.21 -39.34 46.22
C ASN A 228 23.67 -38.89 46.39
N GLY A 229 23.92 -37.99 47.33
CA GLY A 229 25.24 -37.57 47.80
C GLY A 229 25.23 -37.37 49.32
N ASP A 230 26.33 -36.91 49.92
CA ASP A 230 26.37 -36.62 51.36
C ASP A 230 25.25 -35.64 51.72
N LEU A 231 24.20 -36.18 52.35
CA LEU A 231 23.17 -35.37 52.98
C LEU A 231 23.74 -34.85 54.29
N LYS A 232 24.64 -33.89 54.20
CA LYS A 232 25.16 -33.18 55.36
C LYS A 232 24.08 -32.25 55.90
N ALA A 233 23.24 -32.77 56.79
CA ALA A 233 22.40 -31.94 57.65
C ALA A 233 23.31 -31.32 58.74
N THR A 234 23.25 -30.02 58.97
CA THR A 234 24.16 -29.30 59.88
C THR A 234 23.50 -28.92 61.22
N GLY A 235 22.36 -29.56 61.54
CA GLY A 235 21.55 -29.33 62.74
C GLY A 235 20.44 -30.39 62.93
N ASP A 236 19.40 -30.06 63.69
CA ASP A 236 18.39 -31.02 64.19
C ASP A 236 17.37 -31.46 63.11
N LEU A 237 17.40 -32.73 62.67
CA LEU A 237 16.35 -33.37 61.87
C LEU A 237 15.18 -33.76 62.80
N THR A 238 14.07 -33.03 62.72
CA THR A 238 12.86 -33.28 63.55
C THR A 238 11.83 -34.08 62.76
N LEU A 239 11.12 -34.99 63.41
CA LEU A 239 10.12 -35.86 62.78
C LEU A 239 8.82 -35.85 63.61
N THR A 240 7.68 -35.67 62.94
CA THR A 240 6.48 -35.13 63.60
C THR A 240 5.31 -36.09 63.70
N LYS A 241 5.37 -37.25 63.07
CA LYS A 241 4.42 -38.34 63.37
C LYS A 241 4.56 -38.66 64.87
N PRO A 242 3.48 -38.92 65.66
CA PRO A 242 3.55 -39.19 67.11
C PRO A 242 4.48 -40.34 67.53
N ALA A 243 4.91 -41.14 66.55
CA ALA A 243 5.92 -42.19 66.67
C ALA A 243 6.90 -42.15 65.48
N ALA A 244 7.34 -40.96 65.04
CA ALA A 244 8.30 -40.85 63.97
C ALA A 244 9.68 -41.35 64.42
N ALA A 245 10.41 -42.00 63.52
CA ALA A 245 11.65 -42.68 63.84
C ALA A 245 12.72 -42.34 62.82
N ILE A 246 13.94 -42.08 63.30
CA ILE A 246 15.13 -42.13 62.47
C ILE A 246 15.55 -43.59 62.44
N THR A 247 15.42 -44.21 61.28
CA THR A 247 15.84 -45.59 61.07
C THR A 247 17.19 -45.55 60.39
N HIS A 248 18.21 -46.05 61.07
CA HIS A 248 19.49 -46.36 60.45
C HIS A 248 19.52 -47.85 60.15
N SER A 249 19.51 -48.18 58.86
CA SER A 249 19.51 -49.57 58.36
C SER A 249 20.91 -50.06 57.98
N GLY A 250 21.95 -49.25 58.20
CA GLY A 250 23.35 -49.65 58.02
C GLY A 250 23.84 -50.56 59.15
N ALA A 251 24.90 -51.34 58.90
CA ALA A 251 25.37 -52.43 59.77
C ALA A 251 25.99 -51.99 61.14
N THR A 252 26.16 -50.70 61.41
CA THR A 252 26.82 -50.14 62.62
C THR A 252 25.92 -49.17 63.38
N SER A 253 26.26 -48.84 64.65
CA SER A 253 25.47 -47.95 65.52
C SER A 253 25.62 -46.45 65.17
N LEU A 254 24.55 -45.67 65.42
CA LEU A 254 24.58 -44.20 65.39
C LEU A 254 25.50 -43.63 66.49
N SER A 255 26.21 -42.54 66.20
CA SER A 255 27.00 -41.74 67.16
C SER A 255 26.41 -40.36 67.38
#